data_AF-A0A3Q4HJ31-F1
#
_entry.id   AF-A0A3Q4HJ31-F1
#
_cell.length_a   1.000
_cell.length_b   1.000
_cell.length_c   1.000
_cell.angle_alpha   90.00
_cell.angle_beta   90.00
_cell.angle_gamma   90.00
#
_symmetry.space_group_name_H-M   'P 1'
#
loop_
_entity.id
_entity.type
_entity.pdbx_description
1 polymer ?
#
loop_
_entity_poly.entity_id
_entity_poly.type
_entity_poly.pdbx_seq_one_letter_code
_entity_poly.pdbx_strand_id
1 'polypeptide(L)'
;LCSAFYCPDVSKTELLYHLLCRCVLPEAAGGLEVDVVFVDTDYSLDMLHLVSILDSKLSAADEAALRSCLSRLLFVHCYSSSQLLLTLHFLETTLSSRPALALILIDSISAFYWVDRCEGGASYTKQEEKLSRCAELLGRLLRDYRITVFATCHAIRRPGVPSSSSDSERSYLCRSWQRLVTHRLLCSRQEPGDNMASWSSSFCVTEAGVEFLSEENKCAARQ
;
A
#
# COMPACT_ATOMS: atom_id res chain seq x y z
N LEU A 1 4.77 6.33 8.41
CA LEU A 1 5.36 4.97 8.29
C LEU A 1 5.28 4.49 6.84
N CYS A 2 6.19 3.62 6.37
CA CYS A 2 6.13 3.08 5.00
C CYS A 2 6.16 1.55 5.00
N SER A 3 5.08 0.94 4.54
CA SER A 3 4.91 -0.51 4.53
C SER A 3 4.80 -1.02 3.09
N ALA A 4 5.59 -2.04 2.75
CA ALA A 4 5.59 -2.64 1.43
C ALA A 4 5.09 -4.09 1.49
N PHE A 5 4.05 -4.40 0.72
CA PHE A 5 3.49 -5.74 0.57
C PHE A 5 4.11 -6.45 -0.65
N TYR A 6 4.66 -7.64 -0.42
CA TYR A 6 5.18 -8.53 -1.44
C TYR A 6 4.37 -9.81 -1.41
N CYS A 7 3.48 -9.98 -2.39
CA CYS A 7 2.66 -11.18 -2.48
C CYS A 7 2.75 -11.82 -3.88
N PRO A 8 3.39 -12.98 -4.04
CA PRO A 8 3.39 -13.67 -5.33
C PRO A 8 2.03 -14.26 -5.71
N ASP A 9 1.22 -14.72 -4.74
CA ASP A 9 0.09 -15.64 -5.01
C ASP A 9 -1.28 -15.18 -4.45
N VAL A 10 -1.37 -13.96 -3.86
CA VAL A 10 -2.62 -13.35 -3.36
C VAL A 10 -2.91 -12.07 -4.12
N SER A 11 -4.20 -11.77 -4.30
CA SER A 11 -4.70 -10.50 -4.84
C SER A 11 -4.27 -9.32 -3.94
N LYS A 12 -3.12 -8.72 -4.24
CA LYS A 12 -2.58 -7.55 -3.51
C LYS A 12 -3.57 -6.39 -3.48
N THR A 13 -4.24 -6.16 -4.61
CA THR A 13 -5.27 -5.13 -4.75
C THR A 13 -6.43 -5.36 -3.79
N GLU A 14 -6.85 -6.62 -3.59
CA GLU A 14 -7.92 -6.97 -2.63
C GLU A 14 -7.53 -6.64 -1.19
N LEU A 15 -6.28 -6.90 -0.82
CA LEU A 15 -5.76 -6.53 0.50
C LEU A 15 -5.79 -5.01 0.70
N LEU A 16 -5.38 -4.25 -0.32
CA LEU A 16 -5.45 -2.79 -0.27
C LEU A 16 -6.88 -2.28 -0.19
N TYR A 17 -7.83 -2.93 -0.86
CA TYR A 17 -9.26 -2.57 -0.78
C TYR A 17 -9.81 -2.76 0.62
N HIS A 18 -9.54 -3.90 1.26
CA HIS A 18 -9.97 -4.12 2.63
C HIS A 18 -9.35 -3.12 3.62
N LEU A 19 -8.09 -2.74 3.40
CA LEU A 19 -7.42 -1.72 4.20
C LEU A 19 -8.04 -0.34 3.97
N LEU A 20 -8.25 0.05 2.71
CA LEU A 20 -8.90 1.29 2.32
C LEU A 20 -10.30 1.39 2.96
N CYS A 21 -11.12 0.34 2.85
CA CYS A 21 -12.46 0.32 3.44
C CYS A 21 -12.42 0.59 4.95
N ARG A 22 -11.54 -0.09 5.69
CA ARG A 22 -11.37 0.15 7.13
C ARG A 22 -10.97 1.58 7.45
N CYS A 23 -10.12 2.19 6.65
CA CYS A 23 -9.65 3.54 6.92
C CYS A 23 -10.74 4.60 6.69
N VAL A 24 -11.59 4.39 5.68
CA VAL A 24 -12.60 5.37 5.27
C VAL A 24 -13.91 5.25 6.05
N LEU A 25 -14.24 4.04 6.52
CA LEU A 25 -15.48 3.77 7.24
C LEU A 25 -15.60 4.61 8.53
N PRO A 26 -16.85 4.91 8.97
CA PRO A 26 -17.11 5.61 10.22
C PRO A 26 -16.65 4.82 11.44
N GLU A 27 -16.26 5.51 12.52
CA GLU A 27 -15.86 4.86 13.78
C GLU A 27 -16.94 3.94 14.33
N ALA A 28 -18.22 4.31 14.15
CA ALA A 28 -19.38 3.50 14.53
C ALA A 28 -19.43 2.13 13.81
N ALA A 29 -18.83 2.02 12.63
CA ALA A 29 -18.69 0.77 11.87
C ALA A 29 -17.32 0.09 12.08
N GLY A 30 -16.51 0.58 13.02
CA GLY A 30 -15.15 0.09 13.28
C GLY A 30 -14.11 0.58 12.28
N GLY A 31 -14.36 1.71 11.62
CA GLY A 31 -13.38 2.39 10.76
C GLY A 31 -12.67 3.54 11.44
N LEU A 32 -11.93 4.35 10.66
CA LEU A 32 -11.08 5.43 11.16
C LEU A 32 -11.40 6.82 10.63
N GLU A 33 -12.35 6.95 9.70
CA GLU A 33 -12.78 8.26 9.20
C GLU A 33 -11.68 9.14 8.59
N VAL A 34 -10.61 8.54 8.06
CA VAL A 34 -9.48 9.29 7.47
C VAL A 34 -9.61 9.45 5.95
N ASP A 35 -9.05 10.54 5.43
CA ASP A 35 -8.93 10.74 3.98
C ASP A 35 -7.79 9.86 3.45
N VAL A 36 -8.07 9.15 2.36
CA VAL A 36 -7.14 8.19 1.75
C VAL A 36 -6.92 8.51 0.28
N VAL A 37 -5.67 8.52 -0.15
CA VAL A 37 -5.30 8.59 -1.55
C VAL A 37 -4.96 7.19 -2.04
N PHE A 38 -5.60 6.76 -3.12
CA PHE A 38 -5.25 5.53 -3.81
C PHE A 38 -4.61 5.86 -5.16
N VAL A 39 -3.37 5.45 -5.33
CA VAL A 39 -2.59 5.61 -6.55
C VAL A 39 -2.52 4.26 -7.24
N ASP A 40 -3.23 4.15 -8.35
CA ASP A 40 -3.24 2.97 -9.20
C ASP A 40 -2.27 3.16 -10.36
N THR A 41 -1.40 2.17 -10.58
CA THR A 41 -0.44 2.15 -11.68
C THR A 41 -0.63 0.96 -12.60
N ASP A 42 -1.32 -0.09 -12.14
CA ASP A 42 -1.51 -1.34 -12.89
C ASP A 42 -2.93 -1.43 -13.50
N TYR A 43 -3.79 -0.44 -13.28
CA TYR A 43 -5.17 -0.40 -13.77
C TYR A 43 -5.99 -1.63 -13.35
N SER A 44 -5.59 -2.25 -12.23
CA SER A 44 -6.30 -3.37 -11.60
C SER A 44 -7.51 -2.91 -10.79
N LEU A 45 -7.71 -1.60 -10.70
CA LEU A 45 -8.75 -1.01 -9.87
C LEU A 45 -10.14 -1.17 -10.49
N ASP A 46 -10.99 -1.93 -9.81
CA ASP A 46 -12.44 -1.98 -9.99
C ASP A 46 -13.16 -1.18 -8.89
N MET A 47 -13.72 -0.01 -9.26
CA MET A 47 -14.51 0.83 -8.35
C MET A 47 -15.82 0.17 -7.92
N LEU A 48 -16.46 -0.65 -8.77
CA LEU A 48 -17.71 -1.32 -8.43
C LEU A 48 -17.46 -2.37 -7.37
N HIS A 49 -16.35 -3.10 -7.48
CA HIS A 49 -15.93 -4.05 -6.45
C HIS A 49 -15.66 -3.33 -5.12
N LEU A 50 -14.93 -2.21 -5.15
CA LEU A 50 -14.70 -1.42 -3.94
C LEU A 50 -16.01 -0.94 -3.29
N VAL A 51 -16.94 -0.40 -4.07
CA VAL A 51 -18.24 0.05 -3.57
C VAL A 51 -19.03 -1.14 -3.00
N SER A 52 -18.98 -2.31 -3.64
CA SER A 52 -19.62 -3.52 -3.12
C SER A 52 -19.04 -3.97 -1.78
N ILE A 53 -17.71 -3.88 -1.60
CA ILE A 53 -17.07 -4.17 -0.31
C ILE A 53 -17.52 -3.15 0.74
N LEU A 54 -17.53 -1.85 0.43
CA LEU A 54 -17.98 -0.80 1.34
C LEU A 54 -19.46 -1.00 1.75
N ASP A 55 -20.32 -1.25 0.78
CA ASP A 55 -21.76 -1.46 1.00
C ASP A 55 -22.02 -2.69 1.87
N SER A 56 -21.25 -3.77 1.71
CA SER A 56 -21.34 -4.95 2.57
C SER A 56 -20.98 -4.70 4.04
N LYS A 57 -20.22 -3.64 4.33
CA LYS A 57 -19.77 -3.26 5.67
C LYS A 57 -20.67 -2.21 6.30
N LEU A 58 -21.41 -1.45 5.50
CA LEU A 58 -22.39 -0.50 5.96
C LEU A 58 -23.75 -1.20 6.12
N SER A 59 -24.57 -0.73 7.07
CA SER A 59 -25.97 -1.14 7.10
C SER A 59 -26.65 -0.71 5.81
N ALA A 60 -27.44 -1.61 5.19
CA ALA A 60 -28.06 -1.47 3.87
C ALA A 60 -28.98 -0.24 3.64
N ALA A 61 -29.04 0.71 4.58
CA ALA A 61 -29.86 1.92 4.54
C ALA A 61 -29.04 3.24 4.58
N ASP A 62 -27.72 3.19 4.75
CA ASP A 62 -26.92 4.40 4.97
C ASP A 62 -26.22 4.91 3.69
N GLU A 63 -26.99 5.22 2.65
CA GLU A 63 -26.44 5.83 1.42
C GLU A 63 -25.67 7.13 1.71
N ALA A 64 -26.09 7.89 2.74
CA ALA A 64 -25.40 9.09 3.17
C ALA A 64 -24.00 8.77 3.73
N ALA A 65 -23.86 7.67 4.48
CA ALA A 65 -22.56 7.22 4.98
C ALA A 65 -21.67 6.75 3.84
N LEU A 66 -22.21 6.01 2.86
CA LEU A 66 -21.47 5.58 1.68
C LEU A 66 -20.96 6.79 0.86
N ARG A 67 -21.81 7.79 0.60
CA ARG A 67 -21.39 9.03 -0.09
C ARG A 67 -20.32 9.79 0.70
N SER A 68 -20.46 9.85 2.02
CA SER A 68 -19.45 10.47 2.90
C SER A 68 -18.12 9.72 2.80
N CYS A 69 -18.13 8.39 2.87
CA CYS A 69 -16.94 7.54 2.70
C CYS A 69 -16.25 7.81 1.35
N LEU A 70 -17.01 7.78 0.25
CA LEU A 70 -16.47 8.02 -1.09
C LEU A 70 -15.92 9.45 -1.26
N SER A 71 -16.45 10.45 -0.56
CA SER A 71 -15.95 11.82 -0.62
C SER A 71 -14.56 12.03 -0.01
N ARG A 72 -14.15 11.15 0.91
CA ARG A 72 -12.82 11.12 1.56
C ARG A 72 -11.76 10.39 0.73
N LEU A 73 -12.18 9.74 -0.34
CA LEU A 73 -11.33 8.97 -1.23
C LEU A 73 -10.88 9.79 -2.43
N LEU A 74 -9.56 9.86 -2.63
CA LEU A 74 -8.95 10.42 -3.82
C LEU A 74 -8.29 9.31 -4.64
N PHE A 75 -8.83 9.05 -5.83
CA PHE A 75 -8.26 8.09 -6.78
C PHE A 75 -7.43 8.79 -7.84
N VAL A 76 -6.22 8.27 -8.08
CA VAL A 76 -5.32 8.76 -9.13
C VAL A 76 -4.73 7.59 -9.90
N HIS A 77 -4.92 7.58 -11.21
CA HIS A 77 -4.26 6.61 -12.09
C HIS A 77 -2.99 7.22 -12.67
N CYS A 78 -1.88 6.50 -12.60
CA CYS A 78 -0.61 6.88 -13.20
C CYS A 78 -0.25 5.89 -14.32
N TYR A 79 0.03 6.42 -15.51
CA TYR A 79 0.42 5.62 -16.67
C TYR A 79 1.94 5.46 -16.82
N SER A 80 2.73 6.32 -16.15
CA SER A 80 4.19 6.27 -16.20
C SER A 80 4.81 6.66 -14.86
N SER A 81 6.06 6.27 -14.66
CA SER A 81 6.90 6.68 -13.53
C SER A 81 7.06 8.20 -13.44
N SER A 82 7.11 8.90 -14.58
CA SER A 82 7.12 10.36 -14.63
C SER A 82 5.80 10.97 -14.12
N GLN A 83 4.66 10.39 -14.51
CA GLN A 83 3.35 10.82 -14.02
C GLN A 83 3.22 10.57 -12.52
N LEU A 84 3.67 9.41 -12.04
CA LEU A 84 3.72 9.11 -10.61
C LEU A 84 4.54 10.16 -9.83
N LEU A 85 5.72 10.52 -10.35
CA LEU A 85 6.57 11.54 -9.72
C LEU A 85 5.86 12.91 -9.63
N LEU A 86 5.18 13.32 -10.71
CA LEU A 86 4.39 14.55 -10.73
C LEU A 86 3.19 14.48 -9.77
N THR A 87 2.50 13.34 -9.71
CA THR A 87 1.41 13.10 -8.75
C THR A 87 1.92 13.25 -7.32
N LEU A 88 3.09 12.71 -6.97
CA LEU A 88 3.66 12.85 -5.64
C LEU A 88 3.96 14.32 -5.28
N HIS A 89 4.45 15.11 -6.24
CA HIS A 89 4.62 16.56 -6.05
C HIS A 89 3.27 17.29 -5.86
N PHE A 90 2.25 16.91 -6.62
CA PHE A 90 0.91 17.46 -6.44
C PHE A 90 0.33 17.08 -5.06
N LEU A 91 0.59 15.85 -4.60
CA LEU A 91 0.16 15.40 -3.28
C LEU A 91 0.83 16.18 -2.16
N GLU A 92 2.08 16.65 -2.29
CA GLU A 92 2.72 17.56 -1.32
C GLU A 92 1.84 18.80 -1.06
N THR A 93 1.30 19.41 -2.12
CA THR A 93 0.41 20.57 -2.02
C THR A 93 -0.98 20.20 -1.48
N THR A 94 -1.47 19.00 -1.80
CA THR A 94 -2.77 18.52 -1.31
C THR A 94 -2.71 18.21 0.18
N LEU A 95 -1.64 17.57 0.65
CA LEU A 95 -1.38 17.29 2.07
C LEU A 95 -1.29 18.57 2.90
N SER A 96 -0.69 19.62 2.34
CA SER A 96 -0.64 20.94 3.00
C SER A 96 -2.02 21.57 3.17
N SER A 97 -2.96 21.31 2.25
CA SER A 97 -4.31 21.90 2.28
C SER A 97 -5.36 21.02 2.97
N ARG A 98 -5.10 19.72 3.10
CA ARG A 98 -6.01 18.72 3.70
C ARG A 98 -5.31 17.95 4.82
N PRO A 99 -5.40 18.42 6.08
CA PRO A 99 -4.76 17.74 7.21
C PRO A 99 -5.43 16.40 7.58
N ALA A 100 -6.66 16.15 7.11
CA ALA A 100 -7.37 14.88 7.32
C ALA A 100 -6.78 13.70 6.51
N LEU A 101 -5.91 14.00 5.54
CA LEU A 101 -5.26 13.01 4.68
C LEU A 101 -4.10 12.38 5.44
N ALA A 102 -4.31 11.15 5.90
CA ALA A 102 -3.35 10.40 6.71
C ALA A 102 -2.73 9.20 5.99
N LEU A 103 -3.32 8.78 4.86
CA LEU A 103 -2.99 7.51 4.21
C LEU A 103 -2.83 7.63 2.70
N ILE A 104 -1.76 7.04 2.18
CA ILE A 104 -1.51 6.86 0.74
C ILE A 104 -1.34 5.38 0.45
N LEU A 105 -2.12 4.86 -0.49
CA LEU A 105 -2.04 3.49 -1.00
C LEU A 105 -1.50 3.53 -2.43
N ILE A 106 -0.52 2.69 -2.77
CA ILE A 106 0.09 2.63 -4.09
C ILE A 106 0.03 1.19 -4.60
N ASP A 107 -0.70 0.96 -5.69
CA ASP A 107 -0.83 -0.35 -6.33
C ASP A 107 -0.39 -0.29 -7.80
N SER A 108 0.83 -0.65 -8.18
CA SER A 108 1.98 -1.07 -7.38
C SER A 108 3.17 -0.15 -7.66
N ILE A 109 4.04 0.10 -6.68
CA ILE A 109 5.21 0.98 -6.88
C ILE A 109 6.19 0.41 -7.92
N SER A 110 6.12 -0.89 -8.17
CA SER A 110 6.98 -1.63 -9.08
C SER A 110 6.47 -1.72 -10.52
N ALA A 111 5.28 -1.22 -10.83
CA ALA A 111 4.66 -1.37 -12.15
C ALA A 111 5.58 -0.92 -13.29
N PHE A 112 6.28 0.20 -13.11
CA PHE A 112 7.16 0.78 -14.13
C PHE A 112 8.59 0.24 -14.12
N TYR A 113 8.91 -0.74 -13.27
CA TYR A 113 10.29 -1.21 -13.07
C TYR A 113 10.96 -1.64 -14.38
N TRP A 114 10.28 -2.42 -15.22
CA TRP A 114 10.85 -2.90 -16.48
C TRP A 114 10.96 -1.79 -17.53
N VAL A 115 9.98 -0.89 -17.58
CA VAL A 115 9.96 0.22 -18.54
C VAL A 115 11.12 1.18 -18.26
N ASP A 116 11.30 1.60 -17.02
CA ASP A 116 12.39 2.50 -16.62
C ASP A 116 13.77 1.87 -16.82
N ARG A 117 13.88 0.55 -16.60
CA ARG A 117 15.10 -0.22 -16.88
C ARG A 117 15.46 -0.22 -18.36
N CYS A 118 14.48 -0.37 -19.24
CA CYS A 118 14.70 -0.31 -20.69
C CYS A 118 15.11 1.10 -21.14
N GLU A 119 14.51 2.15 -20.57
CA GLU A 119 14.83 3.54 -20.89
C GLU A 119 16.23 3.97 -20.42
N GLY A 120 16.69 3.46 -19.28
CA GLY A 120 17.99 3.82 -18.70
C GLY A 120 19.23 3.31 -19.45
N GLY A 121 19.05 2.46 -20.45
CA GLY A 121 20.14 1.90 -21.27
C GLY A 121 21.15 1.12 -20.44
N ALA A 122 22.46 1.36 -20.66
CA ALA A 122 23.53 0.63 -19.96
C ALA A 122 23.81 1.13 -18.52
N SER A 123 23.22 2.25 -18.10
CA SER A 123 23.52 2.86 -16.80
C SER A 123 22.48 2.49 -15.75
N TYR A 124 22.86 1.69 -14.76
CA TYR A 124 22.00 1.35 -13.62
C TYR A 124 21.45 2.58 -12.88
N THR A 125 22.22 3.66 -12.82
CA THR A 125 21.78 4.91 -12.17
C THR A 125 20.60 5.53 -12.91
N LYS A 126 20.62 5.57 -14.25
CA LYS A 126 19.51 6.09 -15.05
C LYS A 126 18.30 5.17 -15.01
N GLN A 127 18.53 3.85 -14.99
CA GLN A 127 17.47 2.85 -14.88
C GLN A 127 16.62 2.99 -13.61
N GLU A 128 17.24 3.40 -12.50
CA GLU A 128 16.57 3.52 -11.19
C GLU A 128 16.29 4.98 -10.79
N GLU A 129 16.61 5.95 -11.65
CA GLU A 129 16.57 7.37 -11.33
C GLU A 129 15.17 7.83 -10.91
N LYS A 130 14.14 7.49 -11.71
CA LYS A 130 12.77 7.93 -11.45
C LYS A 130 12.22 7.32 -10.17
N LEU A 131 12.42 6.02 -9.96
CA LEU A 131 12.02 5.35 -8.72
C LEU A 131 12.77 5.89 -7.50
N SER A 132 14.08 6.21 -7.63
CA SER A 132 14.84 6.84 -6.54
C SER A 132 14.24 8.19 -6.17
N ARG A 133 13.92 9.03 -7.16
CA ARG A 133 13.26 10.32 -6.93
C ARG A 133 11.90 10.16 -6.26
N CYS A 134 11.07 9.20 -6.71
CA CYS A 134 9.80 8.90 -6.06
C CYS A 134 9.99 8.47 -4.59
N ALA A 135 10.96 7.60 -4.31
CA ALA A 135 11.25 7.16 -2.95
C ALA A 135 11.76 8.30 -2.05
N GLU A 136 12.61 9.17 -2.58
CA GLU A 136 13.12 10.34 -1.86
C GLU A 136 12.00 11.34 -1.54
N LEU A 137 11.09 11.61 -2.49
CA LEU A 137 9.93 12.46 -2.26
C LEU A 137 8.97 11.85 -1.24
N LEU A 138 8.62 10.57 -1.38
CA LEU A 138 7.79 9.86 -0.38
C LEU A 138 8.43 9.94 1.01
N GLY A 139 9.76 9.79 1.09
CA GLY A 139 10.50 9.95 2.35
C GLY A 139 10.41 11.34 2.95
N ARG A 140 10.34 12.40 2.13
CA ARG A 140 10.06 13.75 2.61
C ARG A 140 8.62 13.87 3.11
N LEU A 141 7.65 13.43 2.30
CA LEU A 141 6.23 13.52 2.66
C LEU A 141 5.90 12.80 3.98
N LEU A 142 6.45 11.59 4.18
CA LEU A 142 6.28 10.83 5.43
C LEU A 142 6.82 11.55 6.66
N ARG A 143 7.94 12.29 6.53
CA ARG A 143 8.54 13.03 7.64
C ARG A 143 7.82 14.34 7.93
N ASP A 144 7.44 15.06 6.87
CA ASP A 144 6.94 16.42 6.98
C ASP A 144 5.44 16.43 7.37
N TYR A 145 4.65 15.49 6.84
CA TYR A 145 3.18 15.44 7.05
C TYR A 145 2.72 14.30 7.96
N ARG A 146 3.64 13.48 8.50
CA ARG A 146 3.33 12.31 9.34
C ARG A 146 2.31 11.33 8.76
N ILE A 147 2.25 11.23 7.44
CA ILE A 147 1.37 10.28 6.75
C ILE A 147 1.90 8.84 6.81
N THR A 148 1.02 7.89 6.49
CA THR A 148 1.35 6.48 6.30
C THR A 148 1.20 6.10 4.84
N VAL A 149 2.17 5.34 4.32
CA VAL A 149 2.19 4.85 2.93
C VAL A 149 2.15 3.34 2.94
N PHE A 150 1.20 2.75 2.23
CA PHE A 150 1.25 1.36 1.82
C PHE A 150 1.51 1.26 0.33
N ALA A 151 2.46 0.42 -0.03
CA ALA A 151 2.72 0.12 -1.42
C ALA A 151 2.75 -1.38 -1.64
N THR A 152 2.20 -1.83 -2.75
CA THR A 152 2.37 -3.22 -3.21
C THR A 152 3.56 -3.28 -4.15
N CYS A 153 4.19 -4.45 -4.22
CA CYS A 153 5.28 -4.74 -5.11
C CYS A 153 5.04 -6.07 -5.84
N HIS A 154 5.40 -6.12 -7.11
CA HIS A 154 5.46 -7.34 -7.90
C HIS A 154 6.58 -8.25 -7.41
N ALA A 155 6.31 -9.55 -7.31
CA ALA A 155 7.33 -10.52 -6.93
C ALA A 155 8.15 -10.87 -8.19
N ILE A 156 9.29 -10.20 -8.37
CA ILE A 156 10.19 -10.52 -9.46
C ILE A 156 11.21 -11.54 -8.96
N ARG A 157 11.04 -12.81 -9.37
CA ARG A 157 12.07 -13.84 -9.17
C ARG A 157 13.23 -13.54 -10.12
N ARG A 158 14.44 -13.41 -9.58
CA ARG A 158 15.66 -13.32 -10.41
C ARG A 158 16.00 -14.72 -10.93
N PRO A 159 16.00 -14.97 -12.25
CA PRO A 159 16.46 -16.25 -12.77
C PRO A 159 17.98 -16.33 -12.57
N GLY A 160 18.45 -17.36 -11.85
CA GLY A 160 19.88 -17.70 -11.76
C GLY A 160 20.53 -17.69 -10.36
N VAL A 161 19.80 -17.39 -9.29
CA VAL A 161 20.34 -17.55 -7.92
C VAL A 161 19.90 -18.90 -7.35
N PRO A 162 20.82 -19.84 -7.04
CA PRO A 162 20.45 -21.10 -6.39
C PRO A 162 19.84 -20.81 -5.01
N SER A 163 18.76 -21.52 -4.70
CA SER A 163 17.89 -21.40 -3.53
C SER A 163 18.56 -21.71 -2.17
N SER A 164 19.89 -21.78 -2.10
CA SER A 164 20.66 -22.16 -0.91
C SER A 164 21.25 -20.98 -0.13
N SER A 165 20.91 -19.74 -0.48
CA SER A 165 21.25 -18.58 0.34
C SER A 165 19.99 -17.80 0.70
N SER A 166 19.83 -17.52 2.00
CA SER A 166 18.84 -16.62 2.61
C SER A 166 18.87 -15.18 2.07
N ASP A 167 19.70 -14.91 1.06
CA ASP A 167 19.88 -13.64 0.37
C ASP A 167 18.96 -13.49 -0.88
N SER A 168 18.15 -14.51 -1.17
CA SER A 168 17.19 -14.56 -2.29
C SER A 168 16.02 -13.59 -2.15
N GLU A 169 15.85 -12.96 -0.99
CA GLU A 169 14.76 -12.04 -0.66
C GLU A 169 15.16 -10.56 -0.70
N ARG A 170 16.32 -10.23 -1.30
CA ARG A 170 16.68 -8.83 -1.52
C ARG A 170 15.70 -8.18 -2.50
N SER A 171 14.91 -7.23 -1.99
CA SER A 171 14.05 -6.34 -2.78
C SER A 171 14.82 -5.83 -3.99
N TYR A 172 14.30 -6.10 -5.19
CA TYR A 172 14.93 -5.75 -6.46
C TYR A 172 14.84 -4.26 -6.79
N LEU A 173 14.08 -3.50 -5.99
CA LEU A 173 13.89 -2.06 -6.12
C LEU A 173 15.12 -1.29 -5.63
N CYS A 174 15.18 0.00 -5.97
CA CYS A 174 16.33 0.86 -5.71
C CYS A 174 16.65 0.98 -4.20
N ARG A 175 17.91 1.33 -3.88
CA ARG A 175 18.35 1.47 -2.47
C ARG A 175 17.56 2.53 -1.69
N SER A 176 17.14 3.60 -2.35
CA SER A 176 16.33 4.67 -1.73
C SER A 176 14.99 4.13 -1.24
N TRP A 177 14.32 3.31 -2.06
CA TRP A 177 13.10 2.61 -1.65
C TRP A 177 13.36 1.66 -0.49
N GLN A 178 14.43 0.87 -0.56
CA GLN A 178 14.75 -0.10 0.48
C GLN A 178 14.99 0.53 1.85
N ARG A 179 15.54 1.74 1.90
CA ARG A 179 15.76 2.54 3.12
C ARG A 179 14.48 3.23 3.61
N LEU A 180 13.59 3.57 2.69
CA LEU A 180 12.32 4.21 2.99
C LEU A 180 11.35 3.25 3.70
N VAL A 181 11.29 2.01 3.21
CA VAL A 181 10.37 0.98 3.72
C VAL A 181 10.77 0.56 5.13
N THR A 182 9.88 0.80 6.08
CA THR A 182 10.05 0.42 7.49
C THR A 182 9.56 -0.99 7.76
N HIS A 183 8.46 -1.40 7.11
CA HIS A 183 7.89 -2.74 7.26
C HIS A 183 7.76 -3.44 5.91
N ARG A 184 8.21 -4.69 5.84
CA ARG A 184 8.06 -5.55 4.65
C ARG A 184 7.19 -6.72 5.03
N LEU A 185 6.10 -6.89 4.30
CA LEU A 185 5.12 -7.92 4.58
C LEU A 185 5.13 -8.89 3.41
N LEU A 186 5.51 -10.12 3.69
CA LEU A 186 5.49 -11.22 2.75
C LEU A 186 4.16 -11.96 2.94
N CYS A 187 3.34 -12.04 1.90
CA CYS A 187 2.11 -12.82 1.94
C CYS A 187 2.31 -14.09 1.12
N SER A 188 2.19 -15.25 1.75
CA SER A 188 2.18 -16.55 1.09
C SER A 188 0.79 -17.16 1.18
N ARG A 189 0.35 -17.85 0.11
CA ARG A 189 -0.88 -18.64 0.15
C ARG A 189 -0.67 -19.85 1.07
N GLN A 190 -1.59 -20.07 2.01
CA GLN A 190 -1.59 -21.27 2.83
C GLN A 190 -2.19 -22.43 2.01
N GLU A 191 -1.48 -23.55 1.92
CA GLU A 191 -1.99 -24.79 1.31
C GLU A 191 -3.04 -25.43 2.24
N PRO A 192 -4.12 -26.04 1.70
CA PRO A 192 -5.30 -26.46 2.46
C PRO A 192 -5.11 -27.75 3.30
N GLY A 193 -3.93 -27.98 3.87
CA GLY A 193 -3.59 -29.14 4.71
C GLY A 193 -3.13 -28.83 6.14
N ASP A 194 -2.87 -27.55 6.46
CA ASP A 194 -2.50 -27.13 7.82
C ASP A 194 -3.75 -26.87 8.67
N ASN A 195 -4.22 -27.91 9.34
CA ASN A 195 -5.24 -27.78 10.39
C ASN A 195 -4.62 -27.16 11.67
N MET A 196 -4.31 -25.87 11.61
CA MET A 196 -4.26 -25.00 12.79
C MET A 196 -4.48 -23.56 12.33
N ALA A 197 -5.66 -23.02 12.65
CA ALA A 197 -6.09 -21.70 12.24
C ALA A 197 -5.21 -20.58 12.84
N SER A 198 -4.71 -19.67 12.01
CA SER A 198 -4.43 -18.28 12.41
C SER A 198 -4.13 -17.44 11.17
N TRP A 199 -5.00 -16.50 10.82
CA TRP A 199 -4.54 -15.31 10.12
C TRP A 199 -3.55 -14.62 11.06
N SER A 200 -2.24 -14.83 10.82
CA SER A 200 -1.17 -14.44 11.74
C SER A 200 -0.82 -12.94 11.72
N SER A 201 -1.65 -12.08 11.12
CA SER A 201 -1.47 -10.65 11.27
C SER A 201 -2.81 -9.93 11.12
N SER A 202 -3.55 -9.85 12.22
CA SER A 202 -4.56 -8.80 12.35
C SER A 202 -3.79 -7.49 12.48
N PHE A 203 -3.93 -6.56 11.54
CA PHE A 203 -3.38 -5.22 11.72
C PHE A 203 -4.46 -4.31 12.28
N CYS A 204 -4.13 -3.50 13.28
CA CYS A 204 -4.94 -2.39 13.73
C CYS A 204 -4.33 -1.11 13.20
N VAL A 205 -5.13 -0.33 12.49
CA VAL A 205 -4.75 1.03 12.11
C VAL A 205 -5.13 1.92 13.29
N THR A 206 -4.16 2.61 13.88
CA THR A 206 -4.29 3.54 15.00
C THR A 206 -3.93 4.96 14.55
N GLU A 207 -4.15 5.98 15.39
CA GLU A 207 -3.70 7.36 15.12
C GLU A 207 -2.18 7.48 14.89
N ALA A 208 -1.39 6.50 15.33
CA ALA A 208 0.06 6.45 15.15
C ALA A 208 0.52 5.69 13.88
N GLY A 209 -0.41 5.07 13.14
CA GLY A 209 -0.15 4.27 11.94
C GLY A 209 -0.70 2.86 12.03
N VAL A 210 -0.11 1.90 11.30
CA VAL A 210 -0.60 0.51 11.31
C VAL A 210 0.26 -0.37 12.18
N GLU A 211 -0.34 -0.85 13.26
CA GLU A 211 0.24 -1.82 14.16
C GLU A 211 -0.18 -3.23 13.75
N PHE A 212 0.78 -4.13 13.62
CA PHE A 212 0.52 -5.55 13.39
C PHE A 212 0.35 -6.22 14.75
N LEU A 213 -0.82 -6.80 15.02
CA LEU A 213 -1.06 -7.59 16.22
C LEU A 213 -0.22 -8.88 16.11
N SER A 214 0.91 -8.90 16.82
CA SER A 214 1.58 -10.15 17.18
C SER A 214 0.67 -10.96 18.11
N GLU A 215 0.87 -12.28 18.18
CA GLU A 215 0.07 -13.16 19.03
C GLU A 215 0.10 -12.78 20.52
N GLU A 216 1.08 -11.99 20.95
CA GLU A 216 1.20 -11.44 22.30
C GLU A 216 0.18 -10.30 22.59
N ASN A 217 -0.23 -9.52 21.58
CA ASN A 217 -1.18 -8.42 21.75
C ASN A 217 -2.65 -8.85 21.70
N LYS A 218 -2.96 -10.11 21.38
CA LYS A 218 -4.33 -10.67 21.44
C LYS A 218 -4.90 -10.69 22.87
N CYS A 219 -4.05 -10.66 23.89
CA CYS A 219 -4.48 -10.65 25.30
C CYS A 219 -4.83 -9.24 25.82
N ALA A 220 -4.30 -8.16 25.22
CA ALA A 220 -4.54 -6.80 25.72
C ALA A 220 -5.86 -6.18 25.21
N ALA A 221 -6.36 -6.60 24.05
CA ALA A 221 -7.61 -6.10 23.47
C ALA A 221 -8.88 -6.85 23.96
N ARG A 222 -8.76 -7.64 25.03
CA ARG A 222 -9.86 -8.41 25.65
C ARG A 222 -10.19 -7.97 27.09
N GLN A 223 -9.72 -6.81 27.53
CA GLN A 223 -10.15 -6.18 28.78
C GLN A 223 -10.79 -4.83 28.52
#